data_AF-A0A1B7VW30-F1
#
_entry.id   AF-A0A1B7VW30-F1
#
_cell.length_a   1.000
_cell.length_b   1.000
_cell.length_c   1.000
_cell.angle_alpha   90.00
_cell.angle_beta   90.00
_cell.angle_gamma   90.00
#
_symmetry.space_group_name_H-M   'P 1'
#
loop_
_entity.id
_entity.type
_entity.pdbx_description
1 polymer ?
#
loop_
_entity_poly.entity_id
_entity_poly.type
_entity_poly.pdbx_seq_one_letter_code
_entity_poly.pdbx_strand_id
1 'polypeptide(L)'
;MVNQQQTNNSAQLENLTEALAAARNMQQDWLNYGLNFVHIYVEDVESDWLETWGDDEISNPLFNVIKDFLVSDDHVATKIRKYVGDISLFDLAVDLEECLRITQDSDKISAVKDVLANDIDIDDLQLLDLAHHFVDKCVHEN
;
A
#
# COMPACT_ATOMS: atom_id res chain seq x y z
N MET A 1 -15.41 58.98 -34.38
CA MET A 1 -15.52 57.57 -33.94
C MET A 1 -14.16 57.15 -33.37
N VAL A 2 -13.88 57.42 -32.08
CA VAL A 2 -12.55 57.20 -31.46
C VAL A 2 -12.63 56.39 -30.13
N ASN A 3 -13.83 56.17 -29.58
CA ASN A 3 -13.98 55.59 -28.24
C ASN A 3 -14.03 54.05 -28.18
N GLN A 4 -14.10 53.33 -29.31
CA GLN A 4 -14.23 51.85 -29.30
C GLN A 4 -12.88 51.11 -29.28
N GLN A 5 -11.78 51.75 -29.69
CA GLN A 5 -10.46 51.12 -29.72
C GLN A 5 -9.76 51.18 -28.36
N GLN A 6 -10.06 52.19 -27.55
CA GLN A 6 -9.47 52.34 -26.21
C GLN A 6 -10.04 51.31 -25.21
N THR A 7 -11.32 50.94 -25.32
CA THR A 7 -11.97 50.01 -24.39
C THR A 7 -11.53 48.55 -24.57
N ASN A 8 -11.13 48.14 -25.78
CA ASN A 8 -10.65 46.78 -26.04
C ASN A 8 -9.23 46.56 -25.51
N ASN A 9 -8.36 47.56 -25.65
CA ASN A 9 -7.00 47.50 -25.13
C ASN A 9 -6.97 47.53 -23.60
N SER A 10 -7.87 48.30 -22.96
CA SER A 10 -7.97 48.32 -21.49
C SER A 10 -8.47 46.98 -20.93
N ALA A 11 -9.49 46.37 -21.54
CA ALA A 11 -10.02 45.07 -21.11
C ALA A 11 -9.01 43.93 -21.27
N GLN A 12 -8.18 43.96 -22.33
CA GLN A 12 -7.07 43.01 -22.51
C GLN A 12 -5.95 43.23 -21.50
N LEU A 13 -5.63 44.48 -21.18
CA LEU A 13 -4.64 44.82 -20.16
C LEU A 13 -5.09 44.32 -18.77
N GLU A 14 -6.37 44.49 -18.45
CA GLU A 14 -6.98 44.01 -17.19
C GLU A 14 -6.90 42.48 -17.10
N ASN A 15 -7.29 41.75 -18.15
CA ASN A 15 -7.20 40.29 -18.19
C ASN A 15 -5.75 39.79 -18.04
N LEU A 16 -4.79 40.46 -18.69
CA LEU A 16 -3.37 40.13 -18.54
C LEU A 16 -2.85 40.41 -17.13
N THR A 17 -3.28 41.51 -16.49
CA THR A 17 -2.89 41.78 -15.10
C THR A 17 -3.51 40.80 -14.12
N GLU A 18 -4.73 40.32 -14.39
CA GLU A 18 -5.41 39.29 -13.61
C GLU A 18 -4.69 37.94 -13.74
N ALA A 19 -4.37 37.53 -14.97
CA ALA A 19 -3.60 36.31 -15.23
C ALA A 19 -2.20 36.36 -14.61
N LEU A 20 -1.52 37.52 -14.66
CA LEU A 20 -0.22 37.72 -14.02
C LEU A 20 -0.31 37.66 -12.49
N ALA A 21 -1.34 38.27 -11.89
CA ALA A 21 -1.57 38.21 -10.46
C ALA A 21 -1.89 36.78 -9.99
N ALA A 22 -2.71 36.05 -10.76
CA ALA A 22 -3.02 34.65 -10.50
C ALA A 22 -1.76 33.76 -10.57
N ALA A 23 -0.93 33.92 -11.60
CA ALA A 23 0.33 33.18 -11.73
C ALA A 23 1.30 33.49 -10.59
N ARG A 24 1.37 34.76 -10.15
CA ARG A 24 2.20 35.17 -9.02
C ARG A 24 1.70 34.60 -7.69
N ASN A 25 0.39 34.53 -7.49
CA ASN A 25 -0.21 33.90 -6.31
C ASN A 25 0.08 32.40 -6.30
N MET A 26 -0.09 31.69 -7.42
CA MET A 26 0.28 30.27 -7.51
C MET A 26 1.76 30.01 -7.24
N GLN A 27 2.66 30.87 -7.72
CA GLN A 27 4.09 30.79 -7.38
C GLN A 27 4.34 31.03 -5.89
N GLN A 28 3.66 31.99 -5.28
CA GLN A 28 3.82 32.30 -3.87
C GLN A 28 3.21 31.20 -2.97
N ASP A 29 2.09 30.61 -3.39
CA ASP A 29 1.46 29.47 -2.74
C ASP A 29 2.35 28.22 -2.87
N TRP A 30 3.02 28.02 -3.99
CA TRP A 30 4.03 26.97 -4.13
C TRP A 30 5.27 27.22 -3.23
N LEU A 31 5.71 28.47 -3.07
CA LEU A 31 6.78 28.80 -2.13
C LEU A 31 6.36 28.65 -0.65
N ASN A 32 5.10 28.97 -0.32
CA ASN A 32 4.58 28.88 1.05
C ASN A 32 4.14 27.46 1.46
N TYR A 33 3.57 26.68 0.53
CA TYR A 33 2.92 25.39 0.79
C TYR A 33 3.53 24.22 -0.01
N GLY A 34 4.28 24.48 -1.08
CA GLY A 34 4.81 23.47 -2.00
C GLY A 34 5.97 22.63 -1.46
N LEU A 35 6.44 22.91 -0.24
CA LEU A 35 7.48 22.14 0.45
C LEU A 35 6.91 21.27 1.60
N ASN A 36 5.59 21.19 1.76
CA ASN A 36 4.95 20.45 2.86
C ASN A 36 4.08 19.27 2.40
N PHE A 37 4.29 18.77 1.18
CA PHE A 37 3.51 17.65 0.62
C PHE A 37 4.34 16.47 0.13
N VAL A 38 5.62 16.38 0.49
CA VAL A 38 6.41 15.16 0.24
C VAL A 38 7.08 14.75 1.54
N HIS A 39 6.38 13.96 2.33
CA HIS A 39 6.94 13.38 3.53
C HIS A 39 6.37 12.01 3.88
N ILE A 40 6.05 11.17 2.89
CA ILE A 40 5.74 9.78 3.21
C ILE A 40 6.32 8.84 2.15
N TYR A 41 7.22 7.96 2.64
CA TYR A 41 7.93 6.85 2.01
C TYR A 41 9.13 7.17 1.11
N VAL A 42 10.17 7.74 1.72
CA VAL A 42 11.53 7.54 1.23
C VAL A 42 12.35 7.02 2.40
N GLU A 43 12.25 5.71 2.65
CA GLU A 43 13.24 4.99 3.44
C GLU A 43 14.39 4.63 2.47
N ASP A 44 15.57 5.20 2.72
CA ASP A 44 16.87 4.97 2.05
C ASP A 44 17.03 5.31 0.55
N VAL A 45 17.38 6.57 0.26
CA VAL A 45 17.92 7.02 -1.06
C VAL A 45 19.40 6.64 -1.25
N GLU A 46 20.11 6.29 -0.18
CA GLU A 46 21.54 5.96 -0.20
C GLU A 46 21.82 4.49 -0.52
N SER A 47 20.78 3.65 -0.52
CA SER A 47 20.90 2.26 -0.97
C SER A 47 20.85 2.22 -2.49
N ASP A 48 21.39 1.17 -3.12
CA ASP A 48 21.43 0.96 -4.57
C ASP A 48 20.03 0.69 -5.18
N TRP A 49 18.99 1.31 -4.61
CA TRP A 49 17.59 1.17 -4.97
C TRP A 49 17.44 1.30 -6.48
N LEU A 50 18.00 2.36 -7.11
CA LEU A 50 17.92 2.66 -8.56
C LEU A 50 18.38 1.51 -9.46
N GLU A 51 19.34 0.72 -9.00
CA GLU A 51 19.87 -0.45 -9.71
C GLU A 51 18.95 -1.68 -9.53
N THR A 52 18.15 -1.73 -8.47
CA THR A 52 17.20 -2.81 -8.12
C THR A 52 15.72 -2.56 -8.43
N TRP A 53 15.28 -1.38 -8.93
CA TRP A 53 13.84 -1.15 -9.25
C TRP A 53 13.28 -2.01 -10.38
N GLY A 54 14.14 -2.58 -11.22
CA GLY A 54 13.74 -3.59 -12.22
C GLY A 54 13.84 -5.03 -11.69
N ASP A 55 14.49 -5.17 -10.54
CA ASP A 55 14.70 -6.39 -9.78
C ASP A 55 13.67 -6.48 -8.64
N ASP A 56 12.51 -5.81 -8.77
CA ASP A 56 11.26 -6.09 -8.02
C ASP A 56 10.70 -7.51 -8.33
N GLU A 57 11.52 -8.35 -8.95
CA GLU A 57 11.71 -9.72 -8.50
C GLU A 57 12.58 -9.76 -7.21
N ILE A 58 12.31 -8.86 -6.25
CA ILE A 58 12.69 -9.01 -4.84
C ILE A 58 11.77 -10.13 -4.40
N SER A 59 12.14 -11.34 -4.77
CA SER A 59 11.61 -12.58 -4.26
C SER A 59 11.92 -12.55 -2.78
N ASN A 60 11.07 -11.87 -2.03
CA ASN A 60 10.96 -12.05 -0.61
C ASN A 60 10.52 -13.51 -0.49
N PRO A 61 11.44 -14.45 -0.21
CA PRO A 61 11.21 -15.88 -0.46
C PRO A 61 10.01 -16.36 0.35
N LEU A 62 9.83 -15.77 1.53
CA LEU A 62 8.67 -15.95 2.39
C LEU A 62 7.36 -15.55 1.71
N PHE A 63 7.30 -14.39 1.05
CA PHE A 63 6.10 -13.94 0.33
C PHE A 63 5.73 -14.89 -0.81
N ASN A 64 6.72 -15.37 -1.58
CA ASN A 64 6.48 -16.33 -2.65
C ASN A 64 5.99 -17.69 -2.10
N VAL A 65 6.56 -18.17 -1.00
CA VAL A 65 6.08 -19.39 -0.31
C VAL A 65 4.63 -19.23 0.17
N ILE A 66 4.29 -18.10 0.78
CA ILE A 66 2.92 -17.83 1.25
C ILE A 66 1.95 -17.75 0.05
N LYS A 67 2.33 -17.04 -1.00
CA LYS A 67 1.53 -16.91 -2.22
C LYS A 67 1.27 -18.28 -2.86
N ASP A 68 2.31 -19.09 -3.03
CA ASP A 68 2.21 -20.42 -3.62
C ASP A 68 1.37 -21.35 -2.74
N PHE A 69 1.52 -21.24 -1.41
CA PHE A 69 0.69 -21.94 -0.44
C PHE A 69 -0.80 -21.55 -0.55
N LEU A 70 -1.12 -20.25 -0.60
CA LEU A 70 -2.50 -19.76 -0.67
C LEU A 70 -3.20 -20.16 -1.98
N VAL A 71 -2.44 -20.31 -3.07
CA VAL A 71 -2.96 -20.77 -4.37
C VAL A 71 -3.09 -22.30 -4.42
N SER A 72 -2.30 -23.03 -3.63
CA SER A 72 -2.29 -24.49 -3.56
C SER A 72 -3.64 -25.12 -3.19
N ASP A 73 -3.82 -26.38 -3.55
CA ASP A 73 -4.99 -27.21 -3.19
C ASP A 73 -4.92 -27.76 -1.75
N ASP A 74 -4.06 -27.17 -0.92
CA ASP A 74 -3.95 -27.56 0.47
C ASP A 74 -5.27 -27.38 1.21
N HIS A 75 -5.56 -28.30 2.12
CA HIS A 75 -6.73 -28.23 3.00
C HIS A 75 -6.80 -26.91 3.77
N VAL A 76 -5.65 -26.45 4.28
CA VAL A 76 -5.53 -25.23 5.07
C VAL A 76 -5.71 -24.01 4.17
N ALA A 77 -5.06 -23.97 3.00
CA ALA A 77 -5.22 -22.90 2.02
C ALA A 77 -6.67 -22.78 1.51
N THR A 78 -7.33 -23.92 1.27
CA THR A 78 -8.72 -23.96 0.83
C THR A 78 -9.68 -23.46 1.90
N LYS A 79 -9.40 -23.78 3.17
CA LYS A 79 -10.13 -23.21 4.32
C LYS A 79 -9.93 -21.70 4.42
N ILE A 80 -8.67 -21.24 4.36
CA ILE A 80 -8.33 -19.81 4.40
C ILE A 80 -9.06 -19.07 3.28
N ARG A 81 -9.00 -19.54 2.03
CA ARG A 81 -9.74 -18.94 0.91
C ARG A 81 -11.25 -18.85 1.16
N LYS A 82 -11.83 -19.87 1.78
CA LYS A 82 -13.26 -19.88 2.13
C LYS A 82 -13.61 -18.84 3.20
N TYR A 83 -12.72 -18.61 4.15
CA TYR A 83 -12.91 -17.62 5.22
C TYR A 83 -12.63 -16.20 4.74
N VAL A 84 -11.57 -16.00 3.97
CA VAL A 84 -11.13 -14.70 3.45
C VAL A 84 -12.14 -14.12 2.44
N GLY A 85 -12.95 -14.96 1.79
CA GLY A 85 -14.11 -14.52 1.02
C GLY A 85 -13.73 -13.65 -0.17
N ASP A 86 -14.08 -12.36 -0.11
CA ASP A 86 -13.82 -11.36 -1.15
C ASP A 86 -12.51 -10.58 -0.96
N ILE A 87 -11.77 -10.81 0.14
CA ILE A 87 -10.48 -10.14 0.35
C ILE A 87 -9.49 -10.65 -0.70
N SER A 88 -8.67 -9.74 -1.21
CA SER A 88 -7.59 -10.07 -2.14
C SER A 88 -6.61 -11.04 -1.48
N LEU A 89 -6.33 -12.16 -2.14
CA LEU A 89 -5.29 -13.10 -1.69
C LEU A 89 -3.91 -12.46 -1.63
N PHE A 90 -3.69 -11.40 -2.42
CA PHE A 90 -2.46 -10.64 -2.38
C PHE A 90 -2.34 -9.82 -1.10
N ASP A 91 -3.39 -9.07 -0.74
CA ASP A 91 -3.40 -8.27 0.49
C ASP A 91 -3.26 -9.19 1.71
N LEU A 92 -3.97 -10.32 1.71
CA LEU A 92 -3.81 -11.36 2.71
C LEU A 92 -2.38 -11.91 2.78
N ALA A 93 -1.73 -12.16 1.64
CA ALA A 93 -0.36 -12.67 1.62
C ALA A 93 0.63 -11.65 2.20
N VAL A 94 0.40 -10.36 2.00
CA VAL A 94 1.21 -9.28 2.58
C VAL A 94 1.02 -9.25 4.10
N ASP A 95 -0.22 -9.27 4.58
CA ASP A 95 -0.52 -9.25 6.02
C ASP A 95 0.05 -10.48 6.74
N LEU A 96 -0.03 -11.66 6.10
CA LEU A 96 0.53 -12.91 6.63
C LEU A 96 2.06 -12.92 6.61
N GLU A 97 2.70 -12.30 5.60
CA GLU A 97 4.15 -12.15 5.55
C GLU A 97 4.66 -11.28 6.70
N GLU A 98 3.97 -10.18 6.98
CA GLU A 98 4.29 -9.30 8.10
C GLU A 98 4.14 -10.03 9.45
N CYS A 99 3.07 -10.83 9.61
CA CYS A 99 2.88 -11.66 10.80
C CYS A 99 4.01 -12.67 11.01
N LEU A 100 4.50 -13.30 9.93
CA LEU A 100 5.55 -14.31 10.01
C LEU A 100 6.95 -13.72 10.30
N ARG A 101 7.13 -12.41 10.13
CA ARG A 101 8.35 -11.69 10.56
C ARG A 101 8.48 -11.52 12.07
N ILE A 102 7.39 -11.71 12.83
CA ILE A 102 7.43 -11.62 14.30
C ILE A 102 8.37 -12.69 14.85
N THR A 103 9.24 -12.33 15.81
CA THR A 103 10.26 -13.26 16.33
C THR A 103 9.67 -14.36 17.23
N GLN A 104 8.60 -14.05 17.97
CA GLN A 104 8.01 -14.93 18.98
C GLN A 104 6.87 -15.77 18.40
N ASP A 105 6.95 -17.10 18.54
CA ASP A 105 6.01 -18.04 17.90
C ASP A 105 4.57 -17.93 18.40
N SER A 106 4.37 -17.67 19.71
CA SER A 106 3.02 -17.46 20.26
C SER A 106 2.33 -16.22 19.68
N ASP A 107 3.15 -15.20 19.40
CA ASP A 107 2.68 -13.88 18.97
C ASP A 107 2.45 -13.91 17.46
N LYS A 108 3.26 -14.68 16.71
CA LYS A 108 3.03 -15.04 15.31
C LYS A 108 1.66 -15.69 15.10
N ILE A 109 1.37 -16.75 15.86
CA ILE A 109 0.12 -17.50 15.73
C ILE A 109 -1.07 -16.58 16.07
N SER A 110 -0.94 -15.73 17.09
CA SER A 110 -1.98 -14.78 17.48
C SER A 110 -2.21 -13.71 16.41
N ALA A 111 -1.15 -13.15 15.83
CA ALA A 111 -1.24 -12.16 14.75
C ALA A 111 -1.88 -12.76 13.49
N VAL A 112 -1.46 -13.97 13.09
CA VAL A 112 -2.07 -14.71 11.98
C VAL A 112 -3.55 -14.98 12.27
N LYS A 113 -3.89 -15.37 13.50
CA LYS A 113 -5.27 -15.58 13.91
C LYS A 113 -6.09 -14.30 13.73
N ASP A 114 -5.57 -13.16 14.16
CA ASP A 114 -6.26 -11.86 14.08
C ASP A 114 -6.47 -11.42 12.62
N VAL A 115 -5.49 -11.66 11.73
CA VAL A 115 -5.63 -11.43 10.28
C VAL A 115 -6.71 -12.34 9.68
N LEU A 116 -6.78 -13.59 10.11
CA LEU A 116 -7.78 -14.56 9.62
C LEU A 116 -9.17 -14.38 10.27
N ALA A 117 -9.27 -13.69 11.41
CA ALA A 117 -10.51 -13.46 12.15
C ALA A 117 -11.49 -12.50 11.46
N ASN A 118 -11.23 -12.12 10.21
CA ASN A 118 -11.88 -11.04 9.49
C ASN A 118 -13.41 -11.14 9.51
N ASP A 119 -14.04 -10.41 10.44
CA ASP A 119 -15.49 -10.19 10.67
C ASP A 119 -16.42 -11.44 10.63
N ILE A 120 -15.85 -12.65 10.68
CA ILE A 120 -16.61 -13.90 10.59
C ILE A 120 -16.69 -14.53 11.98
N ASP A 121 -17.92 -14.91 12.34
CA ASP A 121 -18.26 -15.65 13.55
C ASP A 121 -17.81 -17.11 13.42
N ILE A 122 -16.49 -17.33 13.50
CA ILE A 122 -15.85 -18.65 13.53
C ILE A 122 -15.51 -18.98 14.99
N ASP A 123 -15.64 -20.25 15.35
CA ASP A 123 -15.11 -20.75 16.63
C ASP A 123 -13.62 -20.39 16.77
N ASP A 124 -13.29 -19.58 17.78
CA ASP A 124 -11.93 -19.09 18.06
C ASP A 124 -10.90 -20.23 18.14
N LEU A 125 -11.32 -21.42 18.61
CA LEU A 125 -10.48 -22.61 18.66
C LEU A 125 -10.16 -23.18 17.27
N GLN A 126 -11.12 -23.19 16.35
CA GLN A 126 -10.89 -23.64 14.98
C GLN A 126 -9.99 -22.67 14.20
N LEU A 127 -10.14 -21.38 14.50
CA LEU A 127 -9.31 -20.33 13.91
C LEU A 127 -7.86 -20.41 14.44
N LEU A 128 -7.69 -20.68 15.74
CA LEU A 128 -6.38 -20.89 16.34
C LEU A 128 -5.68 -22.14 15.79
N ASP A 129 -6.40 -23.25 15.62
CA ASP A 129 -5.87 -24.46 14.99
C ASP A 129 -5.45 -24.20 13.53
N LEU A 130 -6.24 -23.40 12.79
CA LEU A 130 -5.92 -23.02 11.42
C LEU A 130 -4.65 -22.17 11.34
N ALA A 131 -4.53 -21.17 12.21
CA ALA A 131 -3.35 -20.32 12.30
C ALA A 131 -2.09 -21.13 12.67
N HIS A 132 -2.21 -22.07 13.61
CA HIS A 132 -1.12 -22.97 13.98
C HIS A 132 -0.67 -23.82 12.78
N HIS A 133 -1.60 -24.43 12.05
CA HIS A 133 -1.27 -25.25 10.87
C HIS A 133 -0.68 -24.43 9.72
N PHE A 134 -1.11 -23.18 9.55
CA PHE A 134 -0.53 -22.26 8.57
C PHE A 134 0.93 -21.94 8.90
N VAL A 135 1.21 -21.50 10.12
CA VAL A 135 2.56 -21.16 10.58
C VAL A 135 3.48 -22.37 10.48
N ASP A 136 3.02 -23.55 10.91
CA ASP A 136 3.77 -24.80 10.84
C ASP A 136 4.20 -25.13 9.40
N LYS A 137 3.32 -24.94 8.42
CA LYS A 137 3.65 -25.18 7.00
C LYS A 137 4.60 -24.15 6.42
N CYS A 138 4.36 -22.86 6.65
CA CYS A 138 5.22 -21.81 6.10
C CYS A 138 6.61 -21.77 6.75
N VAL A 139 6.76 -22.24 7.99
CA VAL A 139 8.04 -22.28 8.72
C VAL A 139 8.82 -23.57 8.45
N HIS A 140 8.16 -24.71 8.22
CA HIS A 140 8.83 -25.99 7.95
C HIS A 140 9.09 -26.32 6.46
N GLU A 141 8.57 -25.53 5.51
CA GLU A 141 8.90 -25.65 4.08
C GLU A 141 10.10 -24.79 3.62
N ASN A 142 10.80 -24.11 4.54
CA ASN A 142 12.12 -23.48 4.32
C ASN A 142 13.26 -24.32 4.93
#